data_AF-A0A2V8J126-F1
#
_entry.id   AF-A0A2V8J126-F1
#
_cell.length_a   1.000
_cell.length_b   1.000
_cell.length_c   1.000
_cell.angle_alpha   90.00
_cell.angle_beta   90.00
_cell.angle_gamma   90.00
#
_symmetry.space_group_name_H-M   'P 1'
#
loop_
_entity.id
_entity.type
_entity.pdbx_description
1 polymer ?
#
loop_
_entity_poly.entity_id
_entity_poly.type
_entity_poly.pdbx_seq_one_letter_code
_entity_poly.pdbx_strand_id
1 'polypeptide(L)' 'MVPVTTGYFETLRIPLVKGRYFNRSDTPDSLPVAIVNSSVARKYWLNQDPGSKVVQTGEPAFPHAGA' A
#
# COMPACT_ATOMS: atom_id res chain seq x y z
N MET A 1 1.67 -9.33 3.18
CA MET A 1 1.50 -8.29 2.13
C MET A 1 1.06 -8.99 0.86
N VAL A 2 0.14 -8.41 0.08
CA VAL A 2 -0.30 -8.98 -1.21
C VAL A 2 0.05 -7.97 -2.30
N PRO A 3 0.90 -8.30 -3.28
CA PRO A 3 1.20 -7.41 -4.39
C PRO A 3 -0.01 -7.27 -5.31
N VAL A 4 -0.21 -6.09 -5.88
CA VAL A 4 -1.30 -5.80 -6.82
C VAL A 4 -0.77 -4.95 -7.98
N THR A 5 -1.37 -5.11 -9.16
CA THR A 5 -1.04 -4.28 -10.33
C THR A 5 -1.63 -2.87 -10.21
N THR A 6 -0.99 -1.89 -10.84
CA THR A 6 -1.55 -0.55 -11.03
C THR A 6 -2.94 -0.61 -11.64
N GLY A 7 -3.89 0.21 -11.16
CA GLY A 7 -5.27 0.21 -11.66
C GLY A 7 -6.20 -0.79 -10.97
N TYR A 8 -5.71 -1.66 -10.09
CA TYR A 8 -6.52 -2.67 -9.41
C TYR A 8 -7.70 -2.08 -8.62
N PHE A 9 -7.43 -1.06 -7.80
CA PHE A 9 -8.45 -0.43 -6.96
C PHE A 9 -9.45 0.34 -7.80
N GLU A 10 -8.97 1.03 -8.83
CA GLU A 10 -9.79 1.78 -9.78
C GLU A 10 -10.73 0.87 -10.56
N THR A 11 -10.24 -0.29 -11.00
CA THR A 11 -11.03 -1.32 -11.72
C THR A 11 -12.14 -1.87 -10.83
N LEU A 12 -11.85 -2.10 -9.55
CA LEU A 12 -12.84 -2.54 -8.57
C LEU A 12 -13.68 -1.40 -7.99
N ARG A 13 -13.47 -0.16 -8.45
CA ARG A 13 -14.14 1.06 -7.96
C ARG A 13 -14.03 1.21 -6.43
N ILE A 14 -12.91 0.81 -5.85
CA ILE A 14 -12.60 1.02 -4.44
C ILE A 14 -12.06 2.46 -4.32
N PRO A 15 -12.78 3.39 -3.66
CA PRO A 15 -12.37 4.78 -3.61
C PRO A 15 -11.21 5.01 -2.66
N LEU A 16 -10.29 5.87 -3.07
CA LEU A 16 -9.21 6.38 -2.23
C LEU A 16 -9.76 7.42 -1.24
N VAL A 17 -9.54 7.19 0.05
CA VAL A 17 -9.95 8.13 1.10
C VAL A 17 -8.93 9.26 1.27
N LYS A 18 -7.63 8.92 1.18
CA LYS A 18 -6.52 9.87 1.36
C LYS A 18 -5.24 9.32 0.70
N GLY A 19 -4.37 10.22 0.22
CA GLY A 19 -3.08 9.86 -0.38
C GLY A 19 -3.14 9.75 -1.90
N ARG A 20 -2.49 8.74 -2.48
CA ARG A 20 -2.50 8.44 -3.92
C ARG A 20 -2.50 6.93 -4.18
N TYR A 21 -2.95 6.52 -5.37
CA TYR A 21 -2.74 5.16 -5.86
C TYR A 21 -1.27 4.93 -6.25
N PHE A 22 -0.92 3.66 -6.46
CA PHE A 22 0.34 3.29 -7.09
C PHE A 22 0.42 3.90 -8.49
N ASN A 23 1.60 4.39 -8.85
CA ASN A 23 1.88 4.93 -10.17
C ASN A 23 3.20 4.35 -10.71
N ARG A 24 3.57 4.72 -11.95
CA ARG A 24 4.76 4.18 -12.63
C ARG A 24 6.08 4.51 -11.95
N SER A 25 6.11 5.49 -11.06
CA SER A 25 7.30 5.87 -10.31
C SER A 25 7.53 4.99 -9.07
N ASP A 26 6.54 4.19 -8.67
CA ASP A 26 6.65 3.23 -7.57
C ASP A 26 7.32 1.94 -8.08
N THR A 27 8.64 2.01 -8.29
CA THR A 27 9.46 0.89 -8.73
C THR A 27 10.10 0.16 -7.54
N PRO A 28 10.66 -1.05 -7.73
CA PRO A 28 11.41 -1.73 -6.68
C PRO A 28 12.60 -0.92 -6.11
N ASP A 29 13.16 -0.01 -6.89
CA ASP A 29 14.27 0.87 -6.48
C ASP A 29 13.79 2.17 -5.79
N SER A 30 12.48 2.42 -5.77
CA SER A 30 11.88 3.58 -5.11
C SER A 30 11.65 3.33 -3.62
N LEU A 31 11.28 4.38 -2.87
CA LEU A 31 10.89 4.21 -1.47
C LEU A 31 9.67 3.27 -1.37
N PRO A 32 9.70 2.25 -0.49
CA PRO A 32 8.57 1.35 -0.32
C PRO A 32 7.30 2.09 0.07
N VAL A 33 6.23 1.87 -0.69
CA VAL A 33 4.91 2.45 -0.47
C VAL A 33 3.86 1.35 -0.35
N ALA A 34 2.81 1.61 0.43
CA ALA A 34 1.71 0.68 0.64
C ALA A 34 0.36 1.40 0.70
N ILE A 35 -0.68 0.74 0.20
CA ILE A 35 -2.08 1.14 0.38
C ILE A 35 -2.68 0.22 1.43
N VAL A 36 -3.29 0.80 2.45
CA VAL A 36 -3.92 0.07 3.57
C VAL A 36 -5.41 0.35 3.63
N ASN A 37 -6.18 -0.59 4.17
CA ASN A 37 -7.60 -0.35 4.42
C ASN A 37 -7.83 0.57 5.64
N SER A 38 -9.06 1.05 5.79
CA SER A 38 -9.42 2.00 6.86
C SER A 38 -9.22 1.42 8.27
N SER A 39 -9.44 0.12 8.46
CA SER A 39 -9.26 -0.54 9.76
C SER A 39 -7.78 -0.60 10.19
N VAL A 40 -6.86 -0.91 9.26
CA VAL A 40 -5.41 -0.88 9.51
C VAL A 40 -4.95 0.56 9.74
N ALA A 41 -5.42 1.52 8.93
CA ALA A 41 -5.11 2.93 9.12
C ALA A 41 -5.50 3.42 10.52
N ARG A 42 -6.73 3.13 10.98
CA ARG A 42 -7.18 3.49 12.33
C ARG A 42 -6.35 2.82 13.43
N LYS A 43 -6.00 1.55 13.27
CA LYS A 43 -5.24 0.79 14.28
C LYS A 43 -3.82 1.33 14.48
N TYR A 44 -3.12 1.66 13.40
CA TYR A 44 -1.70 2.02 13.48
C TYR A 44 -1.44 3.53 13.48
N TRP A 45 -2.34 4.32 12.90
CA TRP A 45 -2.19 5.78 12.87
C TRP A 45 -3.13 6.51 13.82
N LEU A 46 -4.08 5.86 14.50
CA LEU A 46 -4.95 6.46 15.53
C LEU A 46 -5.58 7.80 15.08
N ASN A 47 -6.03 7.88 13.83
CA ASN A 47 -6.55 9.08 13.17
C ASN A 47 -5.53 10.20 12.86
N GLN A 48 -4.22 9.95 13.03
CA GLN A 48 -3.16 10.85 12.57
C GLN A 48 -2.89 10.67 11.08
N ASP A 49 -2.24 11.67 10.48
CA ASP A 49 -1.88 11.64 9.07
C ASP A 49 -0.96 10.45 8.76
N PRO A 50 -1.35 9.56 7.82
CA PRO A 50 -0.56 8.40 7.48
C PRO A 50 0.80 8.72 6.87
N GLY A 51 0.94 9.89 6.25
CA GLY A 51 2.13 10.28 5.49
C GLY A 51 3.42 10.36 6.31
N SER A 52 3.33 10.42 7.64
CA SER A 52 4.48 10.64 8.53
C SER A 52 4.94 9.39 9.29
N LYS A 53 4.25 8.24 9.18
CA LYS A 53 4.72 7.00 9.84
C LYS A 53 5.00 5.89 8.84
N VAL A 54 6.16 5.30 8.99
CA VAL A 54 6.58 4.09 8.27
C VAL A 54 6.08 2.88 9.05
N VAL A 55 5.44 1.94 8.36
CA VAL A 55 5.11 0.62 8.92
C VAL A 55 6.16 -0.37 8.47
N GLN A 56 6.83 -1.03 9.42
CA GLN A 56 7.60 -2.22 9.12
C GLN A 56 6.62 -3.37 8.88
N THR A 57 6.54 -3.82 7.64
CA THR A 57 5.89 -5.08 7.29
C THR A 57 6.91 -6.20 7.44
N GLY A 58 6.57 -7.27 8.16
CA GLY A 58 7.35 -8.51 8.11
C GLY A 58 7.34 -9.12 6.70
N GLU A 59 8.25 -10.06 6.44
CA GLU A 59 8.33 -10.75 5.14
C GLU A 59 6.95 -11.31 4.74
N PRO A 60 6.50 -11.08 3.49
CA PRO A 60 5.32 -11.75 2.99
C PRO A 60 5.58 -13.26 2.95
N ALA A 61 4.70 -14.04 3.58
CA ALA A 61 4.74 -15.51 3.57
C ALA A 61 4.50 -16.15 2.18
N PHE A 62 4.46 -15.34 1.11
CA PHE A 62 4.30 -15.80 -0.26
C PHE A 62 5.61 -15.53 -1.01
N PRO A 63 6.35 -16.57 -1.44
CA PRO A 63 7.58 -16.36 -2.20
C PRO A 63 7.26 -15.59 -3.48
N HIS A 64 8.00 -14.51 -3.71
CA HIS A 64 7.95 -13.75 -4.94
C HIS A 64 8.38 -14.66 -6.09
N ALA A 65 7.44 -15.10 -6.92
CA ALA A 65 7.77 -15.79 -8.16
C ALA A 65 8.51 -14.80 -9.07
N GLY A 66 9.83 -14.97 -9.16
CA GLY A 66 10.65 -14.28 -10.14
C GLY A 66 10.27 -14.73 -11.55
N ALA A 67 10.09 -13.77 -12.44
CA ALA A 67 10.16 -13.90 -13.89
C ALA A 67 10.60 -12.54 -14.45
#